data_AF-Q8I1D5-F1
#
_entry.id   AF-Q8I1D5-F1
#
_cell.length_a   1.000
_cell.length_b   1.000
_cell.length_c   1.000
_cell.angle_alpha   90.00
_cell.angle_beta   90.00
_cell.angle_gamma   90.00
#
_symmetry.space_group_name_H-M   'P 1'
#
loop_
_entity.id
_entity.type
_entity.pdbx_description
1 polymer ?
#
loop_
_entity_poly.entity_id
_entity_poly.type
_entity_poly.pdbx_seq_one_letter_code
_entity_poly.pdbx_strand_id
1 'polypeptide(L)'
;MTDEEAVKSVWEYYNRENGKEEPKQDRATIRKRFEQKVIRLLTIHNVPYSKKEDEDTYEDYLLSDEENTPNPKGIKPKSSIRTGPDDEEDVDERIASIKNKLRQKKRPTTERQQKRREAKKLKQSKGVQKLLLSSAKSIKNENIKQKKARNGLIKTESNQSGDATDSKAVIQPVKVEPVFNEEAKIVYSKIDFAANPGAKAKKSHQNPKEILKKLKDTRQHINKLKEQGEADKAAELQNDIAWKKAFDKIEGKKVKDDTKLLQKAIKKKKVEKRTAKKKWTERKQKVDHDIAKRQKKRQENLDKRSKDKKNKKLKKASKKGRIIPGY
;
A
#
# COMPACT_ATOMS: atom_id res chain seq x y z
N MET A 1 -11.71 72.07 8.82
CA MET A 1 -10.98 70.93 8.24
C MET A 1 -9.83 71.52 7.47
N THR A 2 -8.61 71.25 7.90
CA THR A 2 -7.41 71.67 7.16
C THR A 2 -7.26 70.81 5.90
N ASP A 3 -6.58 71.31 4.88
CA ASP A 3 -6.37 70.58 3.62
C ASP A 3 -5.70 69.21 3.86
N GLU A 4 -4.90 69.09 4.93
CA GLU A 4 -4.29 67.84 5.36
C GLU A 4 -5.29 66.80 5.87
N GLU A 5 -6.35 67.23 6.56
CA GLU A 5 -7.42 66.35 7.04
C GLU A 5 -8.31 65.87 5.89
N ALA A 6 -8.55 66.73 4.90
CA ALA A 6 -9.28 66.37 3.69
C ALA A 6 -8.51 65.33 2.86
N VAL A 7 -7.19 65.50 2.70
CA VAL A 7 -6.34 64.53 1.99
C VAL A 7 -6.27 63.19 2.73
N LYS A 8 -6.15 63.19 4.06
CA LYS A 8 -6.19 61.95 4.86
C LYS A 8 -7.53 61.23 4.75
N SER A 9 -8.63 61.96 4.78
CA SER A 9 -9.98 61.41 4.61
C SER A 9 -10.19 60.78 3.24
N VAL A 10 -9.77 61.46 2.17
CA VAL A 10 -9.84 60.94 0.79
C VAL A 10 -8.94 59.71 0.62
N TRP A 11 -7.75 59.74 1.21
CA TRP A 11 -6.83 58.60 1.19
C TRP A 11 -7.37 57.40 1.97
N GLU A 12 -8.00 57.61 3.12
CA GLU A 12 -8.67 56.56 3.89
C GLU A 12 -9.90 56.00 3.17
N TYR A 13 -10.68 56.85 2.51
CA TYR A 13 -11.84 56.45 1.71
C TYR A 13 -11.42 55.60 0.50
N TYR A 14 -10.38 56.03 -0.22
CA TYR A 14 -9.80 55.30 -1.35
C TYR A 14 -9.23 53.94 -0.94
N ASN A 15 -8.60 53.87 0.25
CA ASN A 15 -8.08 52.62 0.82
C ASN A 15 -9.17 51.67 1.33
N ARG A 16 -10.35 52.21 1.68
CA ARG A 16 -11.51 51.43 2.13
C ARG A 16 -12.28 50.82 0.96
N GLU A 17 -12.42 51.54 -0.16
CA GLU A 17 -13.06 51.01 -1.38
C GLU A 17 -12.18 50.01 -2.14
N ASN A 18 -10.86 50.25 -2.21
CA ASN A 18 -9.94 49.37 -2.95
C ASN A 18 -9.38 48.21 -2.11
N GLY A 19 -10.00 47.92 -0.96
CA GLY A 19 -9.74 46.75 -0.14
C GLY A 19 -8.26 46.44 0.04
N LYS A 20 -7.58 47.16 0.94
CA LYS A 20 -6.19 46.95 1.37
C LYS A 20 -5.58 45.65 0.81
N GLU A 21 -4.67 45.78 -0.15
CA GLU A 21 -3.61 44.79 -0.27
C GLU A 21 -2.91 44.79 1.09
N GLU A 22 -3.20 43.77 1.91
CA GLU A 22 -2.48 43.62 3.17
C GLU A 22 -0.99 43.59 2.83
N PRO A 23 -0.13 44.29 3.61
CA PRO A 23 1.30 44.29 3.36
C PRO A 23 1.72 42.83 3.28
N LYS A 24 2.36 42.42 2.15
CA LYS A 24 2.72 41.02 1.85
C LYS A 24 3.22 40.35 3.12
N GLN A 25 2.33 39.62 3.80
CA GLN A 25 2.63 39.14 5.13
C GLN A 25 3.70 38.07 4.96
N ASP A 26 4.83 38.25 5.66
CA ASP A 26 5.88 37.25 5.67
C ASP A 26 5.26 35.88 5.95
N ARG A 27 5.63 34.87 5.17
CA ARG A 27 5.04 33.52 5.32
C ARG A 27 5.11 33.00 6.75
N ALA A 28 6.09 33.47 7.53
CA ALA A 28 6.23 33.18 8.95
C ALA A 28 5.09 33.76 9.81
N THR A 29 4.61 34.97 9.53
CA THR A 29 3.53 35.62 10.29
C THR A 29 2.18 34.98 9.95
N ILE A 30 1.95 34.60 8.69
CA ILE A 30 0.78 33.83 8.26
C ILE A 30 0.73 32.48 8.98
N ARG A 31 1.87 31.77 9.07
CA ARG A 31 1.97 30.50 9.80
C ARG A 31 1.66 30.68 11.29
N LYS A 32 2.28 31.67 11.94
CA LYS A 32 2.03 31.95 13.37
C LYS A 32 0.55 32.27 13.65
N ARG A 33 -0.09 33.07 12.79
CA ARG A 33 -1.52 33.39 12.92
C ARG A 33 -2.41 32.17 12.72
N PHE A 34 -2.05 31.32 11.75
CA PHE A 34 -2.75 30.06 11.51
C PHE A 34 -2.61 29.10 12.70
N GLU A 35 -1.40 28.93 13.24
CA GLU A 35 -1.12 28.12 14.42
C GLU A 35 -1.93 28.60 15.63
N GLN A 36 -1.98 29.92 15.88
CA GLN A 36 -2.79 30.50 16.96
C GLN A 36 -4.29 30.24 16.76
N LYS A 37 -4.78 30.32 15.52
CA LYS A 37 -6.19 30.02 15.19
C LYS A 37 -6.52 28.55 15.42
N VAL A 38 -5.61 27.65 15.04
CA VAL A 38 -5.74 26.21 15.28
C VAL A 38 -5.78 25.92 16.79
N ILE A 39 -4.82 26.44 17.57
CA ILE A 39 -4.79 26.27 19.03
C ILE A 39 -6.09 26.77 19.67
N ARG A 40 -6.57 27.96 19.28
CA ARG A 40 -7.83 28.50 19.78
C ARG A 40 -9.02 27.58 19.50
N LEU A 41 -9.09 27.01 18.30
CA LEU A 41 -10.15 26.06 17.93
C LEU A 41 -10.06 24.76 18.75
N LEU A 42 -8.85 24.20 18.94
CA LEU A 42 -8.65 23.00 19.75
C LEU A 42 -9.07 23.22 21.21
N THR A 43 -8.76 24.39 21.77
CA THR A 43 -9.16 24.78 23.14
C THR A 43 -10.67 24.96 23.24
N ILE A 44 -11.31 25.65 22.28
CA ILE A 44 -12.78 25.85 22.27
C ILE A 44 -13.52 24.51 22.22
N HIS A 45 -13.02 23.57 21.42
CA HIS A 45 -13.65 22.26 21.22
C HIS A 45 -13.23 21.19 22.24
N ASN A 46 -12.47 21.56 23.29
CA ASN A 46 -11.97 20.64 24.33
C ASN A 46 -11.44 19.32 23.76
N VAL A 47 -10.70 19.40 22.64
CA VAL A 47 -10.05 18.22 22.06
C VAL A 47 -8.94 17.83 23.03
N PRO A 48 -9.00 16.65 23.68
CA PRO A 48 -7.96 16.26 24.62
C PRO A 48 -6.63 16.20 23.88
N TYR A 49 -5.67 17.01 24.32
CA TYR A 49 -4.28 16.85 23.92
C TYR A 49 -3.91 15.38 24.21
N SER A 50 -3.39 14.67 23.21
CA SER A 50 -2.83 13.33 23.44
C SER A 50 -1.87 13.44 24.61
N LYS A 51 -2.07 12.63 25.64
CA LYS A 51 -1.16 12.64 26.79
C LYS A 51 0.22 12.25 26.25
N LYS A 52 1.31 12.76 26.85
CA LYS A 52 2.68 12.31 26.48
C LYS A 52 2.82 10.77 26.54
N GLU A 53 2.03 10.12 27.39
CA GLU A 53 1.93 8.65 27.50
C GLU A 53 1.33 7.97 26.23
N ASP A 54 0.48 8.68 25.48
CA ASP A 54 -0.06 8.22 24.20
C ASP A 54 0.95 8.41 23.05
N GLU A 55 1.92 9.32 23.21
CA GLU A 55 3.05 9.54 22.29
C GLU A 55 4.06 8.39 22.39
N ASP A 56 4.37 7.94 23.61
CA ASP A 56 5.18 6.74 23.85
C ASP A 56 4.51 5.47 23.32
N THR A 57 3.17 5.43 23.38
CA THR A 57 2.38 4.35 22.77
C THR A 57 2.51 4.39 21.24
N TYR A 58 2.59 5.57 20.63
CA TYR A 58 2.77 5.71 19.19
C TYR A 58 4.16 5.26 18.73
N GLU A 59 5.21 5.57 19.48
CA GLU A 59 6.60 5.13 19.26
C GLU A 59 6.73 3.60 19.27
N ASP A 60 6.02 2.87 20.16
CA ASP A 60 6.02 1.38 20.18
C ASP A 60 5.32 0.74 18.96
N TYR A 61 4.54 1.52 18.19
CA TYR A 61 3.97 1.11 16.90
C TYR A 61 4.83 1.52 15.69
N LEU A 62 5.78 2.46 15.86
CA LEU A 62 6.83 2.67 14.88
C LEU A 62 7.90 1.59 15.04
N LEU A 63 8.19 0.85 13.96
CA LEU A 63 9.36 -0.01 13.95
C LEU A 63 10.59 0.91 14.07
N SER A 64 11.27 0.84 15.21
CA SER A 64 12.60 1.40 15.40
C SER A 64 13.51 0.92 14.26
N ASP A 65 13.95 1.86 13.43
CA ASP A 65 14.84 1.61 12.29
C ASP A 65 16.30 1.33 12.76
N GLU A 66 16.55 1.26 14.08
CA GLU A 66 17.88 1.06 14.68
C GLU A 66 18.42 -0.38 14.65
N GLU A 67 17.61 -1.41 14.42
CA GLU A 67 18.13 -2.80 14.28
C GLU A 67 18.83 -3.07 12.93
N ASN A 68 19.14 -2.03 12.15
CA ASN A 68 19.74 -2.18 10.82
C ASN A 68 21.01 -1.34 10.62
N THR A 69 21.87 -1.29 11.64
CA THR A 69 23.28 -0.90 11.45
C THR A 69 24.14 -2.16 11.26
N PRO A 70 24.66 -2.42 10.04
CA PRO A 70 25.67 -3.46 9.87
C PRO A 70 27.02 -2.94 10.41
N ASN A 71 27.48 -3.58 11.49
CA ASN A 71 28.81 -3.43 12.09
C ASN A 71 29.93 -3.63 11.03
N PRO A 72 30.82 -2.66 10.77
CA PRO A 72 31.87 -2.80 9.76
C PRO A 72 33.11 -3.41 10.42
N LYS A 73 33.24 -4.74 10.38
CA LYS A 73 34.51 -5.41 10.69
C LYS A 73 34.86 -6.45 9.62
N GLY A 74 35.86 -6.08 8.81
CA GLY A 74 36.92 -6.99 8.39
C GLY A 74 36.77 -7.75 7.07
N ILE A 75 36.94 -7.08 5.93
CA ILE A 75 37.48 -7.73 4.72
C ILE A 75 38.49 -6.76 4.07
N LYS A 76 39.78 -7.09 4.14
CA LYS A 76 40.84 -6.37 3.43
C LYS A 76 40.81 -6.77 1.94
N PRO A 77 40.72 -5.83 0.98
CA PRO A 77 41.12 -6.14 -0.40
C PRO A 77 42.64 -6.02 -0.53
N LYS A 78 43.27 -7.12 -0.95
CA LYS A 78 44.67 -7.14 -1.41
C LYS A 78 44.76 -6.57 -2.84
N SER A 79 45.89 -5.89 -3.07
CA SER A 79 46.56 -5.51 -4.33
C SER A 79 45.85 -4.52 -5.27
N SER A 80 46.32 -3.27 -5.21
CA SER A 80 46.34 -2.33 -6.33
C SER A 80 47.39 -2.78 -7.36
N ILE A 81 46.95 -3.06 -8.59
CA ILE A 81 47.83 -3.15 -9.75
C ILE A 81 47.75 -1.79 -10.45
N ARG A 82 48.90 -1.15 -10.61
CA ARG A 82 49.08 0.09 -11.38
C ARG A 82 49.00 -0.28 -12.87
N THR A 83 48.11 0.35 -13.63
CA THR A 83 48.04 0.21 -15.09
C THR A 83 48.82 1.35 -15.72
N GLY A 84 49.88 0.99 -16.45
CA GLY A 84 50.52 1.82 -17.46
C GLY A 84 49.76 1.73 -18.79
N PRO A 85 50.18 2.44 -19.85
CA PRO A 85 49.37 2.68 -21.04
C PRO A 85 49.46 1.59 -22.13
N ASP A 86 50.01 0.41 -21.85
CA ASP A 86 50.24 -0.64 -22.87
C ASP A 86 49.27 -1.85 -22.78
N ASP A 87 48.21 -1.77 -21.96
CA ASP A 87 47.35 -2.91 -21.59
C ASP A 87 46.02 -3.06 -22.40
N GLU A 88 45.81 -2.35 -23.52
CA GLU A 88 44.52 -2.45 -24.24
C GLU A 88 44.32 -3.78 -24.99
N GLU A 89 45.38 -4.36 -25.56
CA GLU A 89 45.30 -5.65 -26.28
C GLU A 89 45.03 -6.83 -25.32
N ASP A 90 45.59 -6.78 -24.10
CA ASP A 90 45.42 -7.81 -23.08
C ASP A 90 44.02 -7.83 -22.45
N VAL A 91 43.30 -6.70 -22.43
CA VAL A 91 41.94 -6.64 -21.90
C VAL A 91 40.96 -7.36 -22.83
N ASP A 92 41.12 -7.21 -24.15
CA ASP A 92 40.26 -7.87 -25.13
C ASP A 92 40.51 -9.38 -25.21
N GLU A 93 41.77 -9.81 -25.13
CA GLU A 93 42.12 -11.24 -25.02
C GLU A 93 41.61 -11.85 -23.72
N ARG A 94 41.68 -11.10 -22.61
CA ARG A 94 41.13 -11.53 -21.32
C ARG A 94 39.60 -11.63 -21.37
N ILE A 95 38.92 -10.68 -22.00
CA ILE A 95 37.46 -10.71 -22.21
C ILE A 95 37.07 -11.89 -23.12
N ALA A 96 37.86 -12.16 -24.17
CA ALA A 96 37.65 -13.29 -25.07
C ALA A 96 37.81 -14.63 -24.33
N SER A 97 38.83 -14.77 -23.48
CA SER A 97 39.05 -15.96 -22.67
C SER A 97 37.91 -16.20 -21.65
N ILE A 98 37.37 -15.14 -21.05
CA ILE A 98 36.22 -15.20 -20.13
C ILE A 98 34.94 -15.62 -20.89
N LYS A 99 34.70 -15.05 -22.08
CA LYS A 99 33.57 -15.43 -22.94
C LYS A 99 33.68 -16.89 -23.38
N ASN A 100 34.87 -17.37 -23.74
CA ASN A 100 35.08 -18.76 -24.14
C ASN A 100 34.91 -19.73 -22.96
N LYS A 101 35.42 -19.39 -21.76
CA LYS A 101 35.15 -20.14 -20.52
C LYS A 101 33.65 -20.18 -20.15
N LEU A 102 32.89 -19.12 -20.44
CA LEU A 102 31.43 -19.12 -20.25
C LEU A 102 30.68 -19.98 -21.27
N ARG A 103 31.15 -20.05 -22.52
CA ARG A 103 30.57 -20.92 -23.57
C ARG A 103 30.82 -22.39 -23.25
N GLN A 104 32.02 -22.75 -22.80
CA GLN A 104 32.39 -24.11 -22.39
C GLN A 104 31.63 -24.60 -21.14
N LYS A 105 31.23 -23.70 -20.23
CA LYS A 105 30.38 -24.04 -19.06
C LYS A 105 28.91 -24.30 -19.41
N LYS A 106 28.44 -23.98 -20.61
CA LYS A 106 27.10 -24.37 -21.08
C LYS A 106 27.22 -25.64 -21.91
N ARG A 107 27.07 -26.79 -21.23
CA ARG A 107 26.86 -28.08 -21.90
C ARG A 107 25.81 -27.93 -23.01
N PRO A 108 25.97 -28.57 -24.19
CA PRO A 108 24.96 -28.55 -25.23
C PRO A 108 23.63 -29.01 -24.62
N THR A 109 22.63 -28.13 -24.68
CA THR A 109 21.30 -28.41 -24.13
C THR A 109 20.73 -29.59 -24.91
N THR A 110 20.59 -30.74 -24.23
CA THR A 110 19.89 -31.92 -24.75
C THR A 110 18.56 -31.50 -25.37
N GLU A 111 18.16 -32.14 -26.46
CA GLU A 111 16.92 -31.84 -27.20
C GLU A 111 15.70 -31.72 -26.28
N ARG A 112 15.65 -32.57 -25.23
CA ARG A 112 14.64 -32.54 -24.17
C ARG A 112 14.59 -31.23 -23.37
N GLN A 113 15.74 -30.58 -23.12
CA GLN A 113 15.78 -29.28 -22.46
C GLN A 113 15.36 -28.14 -23.39
N GLN A 114 15.66 -28.25 -24.70
CA GLN A 114 15.22 -27.27 -25.70
C GLN A 114 13.70 -27.31 -25.85
N LYS A 115 13.13 -28.52 -26.02
CA LYS A 115 11.67 -28.76 -26.01
C LYS A 115 10.99 -28.23 -24.74
N ARG A 116 11.61 -28.39 -23.55
CA ARG A 116 11.09 -27.80 -22.30
C ARG A 116 11.13 -26.28 -22.28
N ARG A 117 12.15 -25.65 -22.87
CA ARG A 117 12.26 -24.18 -22.96
C ARG A 117 11.26 -23.61 -23.96
N GLU A 118 11.08 -24.26 -25.09
CA GLU A 118 10.08 -23.91 -26.10
C GLU A 118 8.66 -24.06 -25.56
N ALA A 119 8.35 -25.18 -24.91
CA ALA A 119 7.07 -25.37 -24.24
C ALA A 119 6.81 -24.31 -23.15
N LYS A 120 7.85 -23.88 -22.41
CA LYS A 120 7.74 -22.77 -21.44
C LYS A 120 7.50 -21.42 -22.14
N LYS A 121 8.19 -21.15 -23.25
CA LYS A 121 7.98 -19.93 -24.05
C LYS A 121 6.57 -19.90 -24.66
N LEU A 122 6.08 -21.02 -25.20
CA LEU A 122 4.71 -21.19 -25.71
C LEU A 122 3.67 -20.97 -24.60
N LYS A 123 3.87 -21.56 -23.41
CA LYS A 123 2.99 -21.33 -22.24
C LYS A 123 3.01 -19.89 -21.72
N GLN A 124 4.13 -19.18 -21.88
CA GLN A 124 4.24 -17.75 -21.52
C GLN A 124 3.86 -16.81 -22.65
N SER A 125 3.58 -17.31 -23.85
CA SER A 125 3.11 -16.48 -24.94
C SER A 125 1.75 -15.88 -24.57
N LYS A 126 1.59 -14.58 -24.82
CA LYS A 126 0.38 -13.82 -24.48
C LYS A 126 -0.88 -14.41 -25.14
N GLY A 127 -0.74 -15.05 -26.31
CA GLY A 127 -1.82 -15.71 -27.02
C GLY A 127 -2.36 -16.94 -26.27
N VAL A 128 -1.47 -17.84 -25.83
CA VAL A 128 -1.85 -19.04 -25.07
C VAL A 128 -2.45 -18.66 -23.71
N GLN A 129 -1.92 -17.63 -23.05
CA GLN A 129 -2.51 -17.12 -21.80
C GLN A 129 -3.93 -16.58 -22.01
N LYS A 130 -4.17 -15.82 -23.08
CA LYS A 130 -5.51 -15.32 -23.43
C LYS A 130 -6.48 -16.48 -23.72
N LEU A 131 -6.05 -17.50 -24.45
CA LEU A 131 -6.83 -18.72 -24.71
C LEU A 131 -7.19 -19.45 -23.42
N LEU A 132 -6.22 -19.71 -22.53
CA LEU A 132 -6.46 -20.35 -21.23
C LEU A 132 -7.38 -19.52 -20.32
N LEU A 133 -7.22 -18.19 -20.30
CA LEU A 133 -8.09 -17.29 -19.57
C LEU A 133 -9.52 -17.29 -20.15
N SER A 134 -9.66 -17.36 -21.46
CA SER A 134 -10.97 -17.42 -22.14
C SER A 134 -11.68 -18.75 -21.88
N SER A 135 -10.98 -19.90 -21.97
CA SER A 135 -11.58 -21.20 -21.66
C SER A 135 -11.92 -21.32 -20.18
N ALA A 136 -11.07 -20.82 -19.28
CA ALA A 136 -11.34 -20.78 -17.85
C ALA A 136 -12.56 -19.91 -17.51
N LYS A 137 -12.80 -18.82 -18.25
CA LYS A 137 -14.02 -18.00 -18.09
C LYS A 137 -15.26 -18.75 -18.57
N SER A 138 -15.19 -19.44 -19.71
CA SER A 138 -16.29 -20.25 -20.24
C SER A 138 -16.68 -21.36 -19.25
N ILE A 139 -15.70 -22.11 -18.74
CA ILE A 139 -15.92 -23.17 -17.75
C ILE A 139 -16.56 -22.62 -16.46
N LYS A 140 -16.15 -21.44 -16.01
CA LYS A 140 -16.77 -20.80 -14.83
C LYS A 140 -18.24 -20.43 -15.09
N ASN A 141 -18.53 -19.87 -16.26
CA ASN A 141 -19.90 -19.48 -16.63
C ASN A 141 -20.81 -20.69 -16.76
N GLU A 142 -20.31 -21.78 -17.35
CA GLU A 142 -21.02 -23.05 -17.46
C GLU A 142 -21.28 -23.67 -16.09
N ASN A 143 -20.28 -23.70 -15.20
CA ASN A 143 -20.46 -24.17 -13.82
C ASN A 143 -21.46 -23.31 -13.03
N ILE A 144 -21.52 -22.00 -13.27
CA ILE A 144 -22.53 -21.12 -12.69
C ILE A 144 -23.92 -21.46 -13.25
N LYS A 145 -24.04 -21.72 -14.55
CA LYS A 145 -25.30 -22.15 -15.19
C LYS A 145 -25.78 -23.50 -14.63
N GLN A 146 -24.88 -24.47 -14.50
CA GLN A 146 -25.16 -25.78 -13.90
C GLN A 146 -25.55 -25.67 -12.42
N LYS A 147 -24.88 -24.81 -11.64
CA LYS A 147 -25.28 -24.53 -10.25
C LYS A 147 -26.64 -23.83 -10.15
N LYS A 148 -26.97 -22.94 -11.09
CA LYS A 148 -28.28 -22.28 -11.17
C LYS A 148 -29.40 -23.25 -11.59
N ALA A 149 -29.11 -24.19 -12.49
CA ALA A 149 -30.03 -25.26 -12.87
C ALA A 149 -30.24 -26.25 -11.69
N ARG A 150 -29.17 -26.65 -11.00
CA ARG A 150 -29.24 -27.52 -9.82
C ARG A 150 -29.94 -26.87 -8.63
N ASN A 151 -29.82 -25.55 -8.46
CA ASN A 151 -30.54 -24.79 -7.44
C ASN A 151 -31.98 -24.40 -7.86
N GLY A 152 -32.50 -24.95 -8.96
CA GLY A 152 -33.93 -24.85 -9.31
C GLY A 152 -34.41 -23.50 -9.81
N LEU A 153 -33.53 -22.59 -10.25
CA LEU A 153 -33.93 -21.24 -10.72
C LEU A 153 -34.25 -21.17 -12.23
N ILE A 154 -34.11 -22.28 -12.96
CA ILE A 154 -34.50 -22.36 -14.38
C ILE A 154 -35.25 -23.67 -14.56
N LYS A 155 -36.59 -23.61 -14.50
CA LYS A 155 -37.46 -24.69 -14.96
C LYS A 155 -37.48 -24.58 -16.50
N THR A 156 -36.77 -25.48 -17.17
CA THR A 156 -36.98 -25.71 -18.61
C THR A 156 -38.35 -26.35 -18.75
N GLU A 157 -39.27 -25.58 -19.35
CA GLU A 157 -40.66 -25.97 -19.56
C GLU A 157 -40.69 -27.13 -20.56
N SER A 158 -41.04 -28.31 -20.07
CA SER A 158 -41.61 -29.39 -20.86
C SER A 158 -42.96 -29.71 -20.24
N ASN A 159 -43.98 -29.69 -21.10
CA ASN A 159 -45.40 -29.81 -20.79
C ASN A 159 -45.72 -31.09 -20.01
N GLN A 160 -46.42 -30.96 -18.87
CA GLN A 160 -47.52 -31.84 -18.48
C GLN A 160 -48.22 -31.33 -17.20
N SER A 161 -49.48 -30.92 -17.40
CA SER A 161 -50.66 -31.17 -16.56
C SER A 161 -50.57 -31.16 -15.03
N GLY A 162 -51.40 -30.32 -14.40
CA GLY A 162 -52.19 -30.74 -13.24
C GLY A 162 -52.01 -29.95 -11.94
N ASP A 163 -52.83 -28.91 -11.80
CA ASP A 163 -53.65 -28.59 -10.61
C ASP A 163 -53.06 -27.90 -9.35
N ALA A 164 -53.93 -27.07 -8.76
CA ALA A 164 -53.93 -26.40 -7.44
C ALA A 164 -53.16 -25.08 -7.22
N THR A 165 -53.81 -23.99 -7.64
CA THR A 165 -54.10 -22.71 -6.94
C THR A 165 -53.03 -21.96 -6.12
N ASP A 166 -52.70 -20.78 -6.65
CA ASP A 166 -52.60 -19.46 -6.01
C ASP A 166 -51.45 -19.08 -5.06
N SER A 167 -50.55 -18.25 -5.61
CA SER A 167 -50.23 -16.89 -5.13
C SER A 167 -48.73 -16.53 -5.23
N LYS A 168 -48.16 -16.43 -6.45
CA LYS A 168 -46.96 -15.60 -6.65
C LYS A 168 -46.64 -15.21 -8.09
N ALA A 169 -47.60 -14.63 -8.79
CA ALA A 169 -47.39 -14.04 -10.11
C ALA A 169 -47.36 -12.51 -10.07
N VAL A 170 -46.50 -11.89 -9.24
CA VAL A 170 -46.06 -10.49 -9.44
C VAL A 170 -44.68 -10.31 -8.78
N ILE A 171 -43.59 -10.49 -9.53
CA ILE A 171 -42.32 -9.88 -9.14
C ILE A 171 -42.36 -8.47 -9.71
N GLN A 172 -42.78 -7.49 -8.91
CA GLN A 172 -42.58 -6.10 -9.29
C GLN A 172 -41.07 -5.83 -9.35
N PRO A 173 -40.58 -5.08 -10.36
CA PRO A 173 -39.21 -4.60 -10.34
C PRO A 173 -39.00 -3.80 -9.05
N VAL A 174 -38.06 -4.24 -8.21
CA VAL A 174 -37.70 -3.52 -6.99
C VAL A 174 -37.32 -2.09 -7.39
N LYS A 175 -38.14 -1.11 -7.00
CA LYS A 175 -37.83 0.31 -7.16
C LYS A 175 -36.53 0.57 -6.42
N VAL A 176 -35.46 0.89 -7.15
CA VAL A 176 -34.16 1.21 -6.56
C VAL A 176 -34.23 2.65 -6.10
N GLU A 177 -34.44 2.86 -4.81
CA GLU A 177 -34.39 4.20 -4.22
C GLU A 177 -32.96 4.75 -4.29
N PRO A 178 -32.78 6.06 -4.59
CA PRO A 178 -31.46 6.67 -4.59
C PRO A 178 -30.89 6.67 -3.16
N VAL A 179 -29.75 5.99 -2.97
CA VAL A 179 -29.06 5.94 -1.67
C VAL A 179 -28.44 7.31 -1.40
N PHE A 180 -28.84 7.92 -0.27
CA PHE A 180 -28.35 9.19 0.22
C PHE A 180 -27.23 8.97 1.26
N ASN A 181 -26.16 9.76 1.17
CA ASN A 181 -25.13 9.85 2.22
C ASN A 181 -25.66 10.56 3.48
N GLU A 182 -24.86 10.55 4.56
CA GLU A 182 -25.11 11.31 5.79
C GLU A 182 -25.34 12.82 5.55
N GLU A 183 -24.73 13.39 4.50
CA GLU A 183 -24.94 14.79 4.07
C GLU A 183 -26.16 14.99 3.15
N ALA A 184 -27.03 13.99 3.08
CA ALA A 184 -28.18 13.95 2.20
C ALA A 184 -27.85 14.23 0.71
N LYS A 185 -26.86 13.52 0.16
CA LYS A 185 -26.51 13.59 -1.28
C LYS A 185 -26.66 12.21 -1.92
N ILE A 186 -27.24 12.16 -3.12
CA ILE A 186 -27.36 10.93 -3.92
C ILE A 186 -25.96 10.42 -4.25
N VAL A 187 -25.64 9.19 -3.84
CA VAL A 187 -24.38 8.54 -4.18
C VAL A 187 -24.60 7.35 -5.10
N TYR A 188 -24.06 7.48 -6.31
CA TYR A 188 -24.11 6.46 -7.37
C TYR A 188 -23.16 5.27 -7.16
N SER A 189 -22.56 5.15 -5.97
CA SER A 189 -21.68 4.03 -5.66
C SER A 189 -22.52 2.80 -5.30
N LYS A 190 -22.18 1.64 -5.84
CA LYS A 190 -22.88 0.36 -5.57
C LYS A 190 -22.67 -0.16 -4.14
N ILE A 191 -22.04 0.63 -3.28
CA ILE A 191 -21.70 0.30 -1.90
C ILE A 191 -22.55 1.21 -1.03
N ASP A 192 -23.50 0.60 -0.33
CA ASP A 192 -24.39 1.28 0.58
C ASP A 192 -23.75 1.33 1.96
N PHE A 193 -23.24 2.50 2.34
CA PHE A 193 -22.67 2.75 3.66
C PHE A 193 -23.77 2.97 4.73
N ALA A 194 -25.00 3.28 4.30
CA ALA A 194 -26.14 3.60 5.16
C ALA A 194 -27.10 2.40 5.36
N ALA A 195 -26.94 1.29 4.63
CA ALA A 195 -27.78 0.08 4.79
C ALA A 195 -27.44 -0.80 5.99
N ASN A 196 -26.35 -0.54 6.74
CA ASN A 196 -25.99 -1.35 7.90
C ASN A 196 -25.68 -0.56 9.21
N PRO A 197 -26.52 0.40 9.65
CA PRO A 197 -26.43 1.02 10.96
C PRO A 197 -26.98 0.04 12.00
N GLY A 198 -26.25 -1.05 12.27
CA GLY A 198 -26.70 -2.08 13.23
C GLY A 198 -26.31 -3.51 12.88
N ALA A 199 -25.57 -3.75 11.79
CA ALA A 199 -24.95 -5.06 11.58
C ALA A 199 -24.00 -5.32 12.75
N LYS A 200 -24.42 -6.19 13.69
CA LYS A 200 -23.72 -6.49 14.95
C LYS A 200 -22.22 -6.48 14.71
N ALA A 201 -21.54 -5.46 15.23
CA ALA A 201 -20.10 -5.33 15.10
C ALA A 201 -19.51 -6.68 15.49
N LYS A 202 -18.96 -7.42 14.51
CA LYS A 202 -18.36 -8.71 14.79
C LYS A 202 -17.32 -8.44 15.85
N LYS A 203 -17.54 -8.92 17.07
CA LYS A 203 -16.64 -8.69 18.22
C LYS A 203 -15.22 -8.88 17.68
N SER A 204 -14.51 -7.75 17.58
CA SER A 204 -13.19 -7.74 16.96
C SER A 204 -12.37 -8.76 17.73
N HIS A 205 -11.81 -9.73 17.02
CA HIS A 205 -11.03 -10.76 17.70
C HIS A 205 -9.89 -10.06 18.44
N GLN A 206 -9.80 -10.31 19.75
CA GLN A 206 -8.74 -9.76 20.59
C GLN A 206 -7.36 -9.98 19.94
N ASN A 207 -6.47 -9.02 20.14
CA ASN A 207 -5.14 -9.10 19.54
C ASN A 207 -4.40 -10.33 20.09
N PRO A 208 -3.75 -11.14 19.22
CA PRO A 208 -3.09 -12.36 19.67
C PRO A 208 -1.93 -12.10 20.65
N LYS A 209 -1.35 -10.89 20.62
CA LYS A 209 -0.35 -10.44 21.60
C LYS A 209 -0.96 -10.25 22.99
N GLU A 210 -2.12 -9.58 23.07
CA GLU A 210 -2.83 -9.34 24.34
C GLU A 210 -3.31 -10.64 24.96
N ILE A 211 -3.84 -11.56 24.16
CA ILE A 211 -4.25 -12.89 24.63
C ILE A 211 -3.04 -13.63 25.21
N LEU A 212 -1.89 -13.59 24.53
CA LEU A 212 -0.67 -14.21 25.04
C LEU A 212 -0.17 -13.56 26.33
N LYS A 213 -0.32 -12.23 26.48
CA LYS A 213 0.00 -11.52 27.72
C LYS A 213 -0.89 -11.98 28.87
N LYS A 214 -2.22 -11.99 28.67
CA LYS A 214 -3.19 -12.50 29.67
C LYS A 214 -2.89 -13.94 30.10
N LEU A 215 -2.53 -14.81 29.17
CA LEU A 215 -2.14 -16.20 29.49
C LEU A 215 -0.84 -16.30 30.29
N LYS A 216 0.11 -15.40 30.05
CA LYS A 216 1.33 -15.32 30.86
C LYS A 216 1.03 -14.79 32.26
N ASP A 217 0.27 -13.72 32.36
CA ASP A 217 -0.07 -13.08 33.64
C ASP A 217 -0.87 -14.03 34.53
N THR A 218 -1.86 -14.75 33.97
CA THR A 218 -2.61 -15.79 34.70
C THR A 218 -1.73 -16.93 35.18
N ARG A 219 -0.81 -17.42 34.33
CA ARG A 219 0.15 -18.47 34.71
C ARG A 219 1.11 -17.98 35.80
N GLN A 220 1.60 -16.75 35.70
CA GLN A 220 2.45 -16.13 36.71
C GLN A 220 1.72 -15.98 38.04
N HIS A 221 0.46 -15.54 38.03
CA HIS A 221 -0.33 -15.43 39.24
C HIS A 221 -0.52 -16.78 39.93
N ILE A 222 -0.86 -17.82 39.17
CA ILE A 222 -0.97 -19.19 39.72
C ILE A 222 0.37 -19.68 40.28
N ASN A 223 1.48 -19.42 39.58
CA ASN A 223 2.81 -19.81 40.07
C ASN A 223 3.19 -19.06 41.35
N LYS A 224 2.89 -17.76 41.45
CA LYS A 224 3.14 -16.97 42.67
C LYS A 224 2.38 -17.53 43.88
N LEU A 225 1.12 -17.92 43.72
CA LEU A 225 0.35 -18.54 44.80
C LEU A 225 0.94 -19.90 45.22
N LYS A 226 1.45 -20.69 44.27
CA LYS A 226 2.17 -21.93 44.58
C LYS A 226 3.48 -21.69 45.31
N GLU A 227 4.25 -20.68 44.92
CA GLU A 227 5.51 -20.29 45.57
C GLU A 227 5.28 -19.76 46.99
N GLN A 228 4.15 -19.09 47.24
CA GLN A 228 3.72 -18.61 48.56
C GLN A 228 3.23 -19.73 49.50
N GLY A 229 3.18 -20.98 49.04
CA GLY A 229 2.73 -22.13 49.83
C GLY A 229 1.21 -22.35 49.82
N GLU A 230 0.44 -21.50 49.12
CA GLU A 230 -1.02 -21.63 48.99
C GLU A 230 -1.40 -22.55 47.83
N ALA A 231 -0.94 -23.80 47.87
CA ALA A 231 -1.14 -24.76 46.78
C ALA A 231 -2.61 -25.08 46.50
N ASP A 232 -3.45 -25.15 47.55
CA ASP A 232 -4.87 -25.47 47.43
C ASP A 232 -5.64 -24.37 46.70
N LYS A 233 -5.45 -23.10 47.10
CA LYS A 233 -6.04 -21.94 46.42
C LYS A 233 -5.60 -21.84 44.96
N ALA A 234 -4.33 -22.18 44.67
CA ALA A 234 -3.85 -22.21 43.29
C ALA A 234 -4.53 -23.32 42.45
N ALA A 235 -4.85 -24.46 43.05
CA ALA A 235 -5.58 -25.54 42.39
C ALA A 235 -7.06 -25.19 42.17
N GLU A 236 -7.72 -24.58 43.15
CA GLU A 236 -9.08 -24.05 43.02
C GLU A 236 -9.17 -23.02 41.89
N LEU A 237 -8.24 -22.06 41.84
CA LEU A 237 -8.18 -21.04 40.79
C LEU A 237 -7.98 -21.67 39.40
N GLN A 238 -7.10 -22.69 39.29
CA GLN A 238 -6.93 -23.44 38.04
C GLN A 238 -8.23 -24.13 37.60
N ASN A 239 -8.94 -24.76 38.54
CA ASN A 239 -10.23 -25.41 38.27
C ASN A 239 -11.29 -24.40 37.84
N ASP A 240 -11.42 -23.28 38.55
CA ASP A 240 -12.35 -22.20 38.20
C ASP A 240 -12.11 -21.65 36.80
N ILE A 241 -10.84 -21.43 36.43
CA ILE A 241 -10.47 -21.00 35.07
C ILE A 241 -10.85 -22.09 34.05
N ALA A 242 -10.62 -23.37 34.36
CA ALA A 242 -10.96 -24.46 33.46
C ALA A 242 -12.48 -24.56 33.25
N TRP A 243 -13.27 -24.44 34.31
CA TRP A 243 -14.73 -24.43 34.25
C TRP A 243 -15.28 -23.24 33.49
N LYS A 244 -14.78 -22.02 33.76
CA LYS A 244 -15.16 -20.82 33.00
C LYS A 244 -14.92 -20.99 31.50
N LYS A 245 -13.77 -21.57 31.13
CA LYS A 245 -13.46 -21.89 29.72
C LYS A 245 -14.38 -22.95 29.12
N ALA A 246 -14.81 -23.93 29.90
CA ALA A 246 -15.77 -24.93 29.45
C ALA A 246 -17.15 -24.28 29.19
N PHE A 247 -17.63 -23.44 30.12
CA PHE A 247 -18.87 -22.68 29.94
C PHE A 247 -18.82 -21.74 28.73
N ASP A 248 -17.73 -21.01 28.52
CA ASP A 248 -17.58 -20.14 27.35
C ASP A 248 -17.66 -20.95 26.04
N LYS A 249 -17.09 -22.15 26.00
CA LYS A 249 -17.20 -23.04 24.83
C LYS A 249 -18.63 -23.52 24.60
N ILE A 250 -19.36 -23.86 25.67
CA ILE A 250 -20.78 -24.27 25.61
C ILE A 250 -21.67 -23.13 25.12
N GLU A 251 -21.43 -21.91 25.59
CA GLU A 251 -22.10 -20.68 25.13
C GLU A 251 -21.81 -20.37 23.64
N GLY A 252 -20.83 -21.05 23.03
CA GLY A 252 -20.43 -20.86 21.64
C GLY A 252 -19.39 -19.76 21.45
N LYS A 253 -18.79 -19.24 22.53
CA LYS A 253 -17.65 -18.32 22.44
C LYS A 253 -16.40 -19.09 21.99
N LYS A 254 -15.70 -18.52 21.01
CA LYS A 254 -14.45 -19.11 20.48
C LYS A 254 -13.28 -18.81 21.40
N VAL A 255 -12.99 -19.71 22.34
CA VAL A 255 -11.80 -19.64 23.21
C VAL A 255 -10.53 -19.94 22.39
N LYS A 256 -9.56 -19.01 22.36
CA LYS A 256 -8.34 -19.11 21.52
C LYS A 256 -7.06 -18.98 22.34
N ASP A 257 -6.84 -19.93 23.23
CA ASP A 257 -5.78 -19.84 24.25
C ASP A 257 -4.48 -20.58 23.90
N ASP A 258 -4.41 -21.21 22.71
CA ASP A 258 -3.25 -22.00 22.32
C ASP A 258 -2.00 -21.15 22.07
N THR A 259 -1.03 -21.20 22.97
CA THR A 259 0.21 -20.40 22.92
C THR A 259 0.96 -20.56 21.59
N LYS A 260 1.10 -21.78 21.09
CA LYS A 260 1.76 -22.09 19.80
C LYS A 260 1.04 -21.45 18.62
N LEU A 261 -0.30 -21.48 18.61
CA LEU A 261 -1.10 -20.89 17.52
C LEU A 261 -1.10 -19.36 17.60
N LEU A 262 -1.17 -18.78 18.79
CA LEU A 262 -1.08 -17.34 19.01
C LEU A 262 0.27 -16.80 18.53
N GLN A 263 1.37 -17.47 18.86
CA GLN A 263 2.70 -17.11 18.35
C GLN A 263 2.79 -17.19 16.82
N LYS A 264 2.23 -18.25 16.20
CA LYS A 264 2.15 -18.37 14.74
C LYS A 264 1.33 -17.23 14.11
N ALA A 265 0.20 -16.86 14.73
CA ALA A 265 -0.62 -15.74 14.27
C ALA A 265 0.15 -14.40 14.34
N ILE A 266 0.90 -14.17 15.41
CA ILE A 266 1.78 -12.99 15.55
C ILE A 266 2.84 -12.99 14.44
N LYS A 267 3.52 -14.12 14.22
CA LYS A 267 4.53 -14.25 13.14
C LYS A 267 3.92 -13.97 11.77
N LYS A 268 2.73 -14.50 11.49
CA LYS A 268 2.01 -14.26 10.23
C LYS A 268 1.70 -12.76 10.05
N LYS A 269 1.15 -12.09 11.06
CA LYS A 269 0.90 -10.64 11.02
C LYS A 269 2.20 -9.84 10.77
N LYS A 270 3.32 -10.22 11.42
CA LYS A 270 4.63 -9.57 11.19
C LYS A 270 5.08 -9.74 9.73
N VAL A 271 4.96 -10.94 9.16
CA VAL A 271 5.31 -11.21 7.75
C VAL A 271 4.43 -10.39 6.81
N GLU A 272 3.11 -10.36 7.03
CA GLU A 272 2.19 -9.56 6.23
C GLU A 272 2.58 -8.08 6.23
N LYS A 273 2.86 -7.50 7.41
CA LYS A 273 3.32 -6.12 7.53
C LYS A 273 4.66 -5.87 6.83
N ARG A 274 5.62 -6.79 6.93
CA ARG A 274 6.90 -6.71 6.19
C ARG A 274 6.68 -6.71 4.68
N THR A 275 5.83 -7.61 4.17
CA THR A 275 5.52 -7.66 2.73
C THR A 275 4.78 -6.41 2.26
N ALA A 276 3.92 -5.84 3.11
CA ALA A 276 3.26 -4.57 2.83
C ALA A 276 4.27 -3.43 2.78
N LYS A 277 5.17 -3.29 3.78
CA LYS A 277 6.25 -2.28 3.80
C LYS A 277 7.07 -2.36 2.51
N LYS A 278 7.52 -3.57 2.14
CA LYS A 278 8.29 -3.80 0.90
C LYS A 278 7.54 -3.39 -0.37
N LYS A 279 6.26 -3.77 -0.51
CA LYS A 279 5.44 -3.37 -1.67
C LYS A 279 5.25 -1.85 -1.74
N TRP A 280 5.10 -1.20 -0.59
CA TRP A 280 4.98 0.25 -0.54
C TRP A 280 6.28 0.96 -0.90
N THR A 281 7.43 0.48 -0.41
CA THR A 281 8.74 1.03 -0.80
C THR A 281 9.01 0.83 -2.29
N GLU A 282 8.70 -0.34 -2.85
CA GLU A 282 8.83 -0.61 -4.29
C GLU A 282 7.95 0.32 -5.13
N ARG A 283 6.71 0.60 -4.66
CA ARG A 283 5.82 1.55 -5.34
C ARG A 283 6.38 2.98 -5.32
N LYS A 284 6.90 3.44 -4.18
CA LYS A 284 7.53 4.77 -4.08
C LYS A 284 8.72 4.88 -5.03
N GLN A 285 9.65 3.90 -4.96
CA GLN A 285 10.80 3.85 -5.86
C GLN A 285 10.40 3.84 -7.35
N LYS A 286 9.34 3.11 -7.71
CA LYS A 286 8.83 3.09 -9.07
C LYS A 286 8.31 4.46 -9.50
N VAL A 287 7.56 5.14 -8.63
CA VAL A 287 7.04 6.49 -8.90
C VAL A 287 8.20 7.47 -9.10
N ASP A 288 9.20 7.45 -8.21
CA ASP A 288 10.36 8.33 -8.30
C ASP A 288 11.17 8.06 -9.57
N HIS A 289 11.38 6.78 -9.90
CA HIS A 289 12.02 6.39 -11.16
C HIS A 289 11.24 6.87 -12.38
N ASP A 290 9.91 6.74 -12.38
CA ASP A 290 9.07 7.19 -13.50
C ASP A 290 9.09 8.72 -13.66
N ILE A 291 9.13 9.47 -12.56
CA ILE A 291 9.31 10.93 -12.55
C ILE A 291 10.69 11.29 -13.13
N ALA A 292 11.76 10.69 -12.60
CA ALA A 292 13.12 10.94 -13.05
C ALA A 292 13.31 10.61 -14.54
N LYS A 293 12.73 9.50 -15.00
CA LYS A 293 12.75 9.10 -16.42
C LYS A 293 12.06 10.12 -17.32
N ARG A 294 10.91 10.67 -16.90
CA ARG A 294 10.22 11.72 -17.66
C ARG A 294 11.02 13.02 -17.69
N GLN A 295 11.61 13.41 -16.56
CA GLN A 295 12.46 14.59 -16.48
C GLN A 295 13.71 14.45 -17.36
N LYS A 296 14.40 13.30 -17.30
CA LYS A 296 15.56 13.00 -18.17
C LYS A 296 15.19 13.08 -19.65
N LYS A 297 14.07 12.47 -20.06
CA LYS A 297 13.57 12.56 -21.44
C LYS A 297 13.27 14.00 -21.86
N ARG A 298 12.73 14.82 -20.95
CA ARG A 298 12.49 16.25 -21.21
C ARG A 298 13.81 17.00 -21.42
N GLN A 299 14.80 16.77 -20.56
CA GLN A 299 16.11 17.39 -20.68
C GLN A 299 16.79 17.01 -21.99
N GLU A 300 16.82 15.72 -22.33
CA GLU A 300 17.37 15.22 -23.60
C GLU A 300 16.70 15.87 -24.82
N ASN A 301 15.37 16.04 -24.79
CA ASN A 301 14.63 16.71 -25.86
C ASN A 301 14.95 18.21 -25.96
N LEU A 302 15.13 18.90 -24.82
CA LEU A 302 15.52 20.32 -24.79
C LEU A 302 16.96 20.51 -25.29
N ASP A 303 17.88 19.64 -24.87
CA ASP A 303 19.27 19.65 -25.32
C ASP A 303 19.36 19.37 -26.82
N LYS A 304 18.59 18.39 -27.32
CA LYS A 304 18.46 18.12 -28.76
C LYS A 304 17.95 19.35 -29.51
N ARG A 305 16.87 19.99 -29.05
CA ARG A 305 16.35 21.24 -29.66
C ARG A 305 17.38 22.37 -29.62
N SER A 306 18.16 22.49 -28.55
CA SER A 306 19.22 23.50 -28.43
C SER A 306 20.35 23.25 -29.43
N LYS A 307 20.84 21.99 -29.51
CA LYS A 307 21.85 21.57 -30.49
C LYS A 307 21.36 21.75 -31.93
N ASP A 308 20.13 21.35 -32.23
CA ASP A 308 19.53 21.50 -33.57
C ASP A 308 19.41 22.98 -33.96
N LYS A 309 19.04 23.87 -33.03
CA LYS A 309 19.05 25.33 -33.27
C LYS A 309 20.45 25.84 -33.59
N LYS A 310 21.48 25.44 -32.82
CA LYS A 310 22.88 25.80 -33.09
C LYS A 310 23.34 25.28 -34.45
N ASN A 311 23.11 24.01 -34.74
CA ASN A 311 23.44 23.38 -36.01
C ASN A 311 22.72 24.04 -37.20
N LYS A 312 21.45 24.41 -37.06
CA LYS A 312 20.71 25.14 -38.11
C LYS A 312 21.28 26.53 -38.36
N LYS A 313 21.75 27.23 -37.31
CA LYS A 313 22.46 28.52 -37.45
C LYS A 313 23.79 28.34 -38.19
N LEU A 314 24.60 27.34 -37.79
CA LEU A 314 25.87 27.02 -38.45
C LEU A 314 25.66 26.66 -39.93
N LYS A 315 24.72 25.77 -40.25
CA LYS A 315 24.37 25.41 -41.64
C LYS A 315 23.93 26.62 -42.46
N LYS A 316 23.16 27.55 -41.88
CA LYS A 316 22.76 28.79 -42.57
C LYS A 316 23.93 29.75 -42.79
N ALA A 317 24.88 29.84 -41.87
CA ALA A 317 26.08 30.68 -42.01
C ALA A 317 27.01 30.14 -43.10
N SER A 318 27.27 28.82 -43.10
CA SER A 318 28.06 28.12 -44.12
C SER A 318 27.45 28.31 -45.53
N LYS A 319 26.13 28.11 -45.68
CA LYS A 319 25.44 28.36 -46.98
C LYS A 319 25.55 29.81 -47.49
N LYS A 320 25.80 30.77 -46.59
CA LYS A 320 25.99 32.19 -46.94
C LYS A 320 27.47 32.58 -47.11
N GLY A 321 28.38 31.60 -47.12
CA GLY A 321 29.83 31.84 -47.29
C GLY A 321 30.52 32.52 -46.11
N ARG A 322 29.89 32.57 -44.93
CA ARG A 322 30.51 33.18 -43.74
C ARG A 322 31.45 32.17 -43.07
N ILE A 323 32.69 32.58 -42.81
CA ILE A 323 33.69 31.80 -42.08
C ILE A 323 33.16 31.53 -40.67
N ILE A 324 33.11 30.25 -40.29
CA ILE A 324 32.62 29.80 -38.99
C ILE A 324 33.86 29.60 -38.10
N PRO A 325 34.08 30.41 -37.04
CA PRO A 325 35.21 30.22 -36.15
C PRO A 325 34.99 28.96 -35.29
N GLY A 326 35.96 28.04 -35.30
CA GLY A 326 35.95 26.85 -34.44
C GLY A 326 35.19 25.64 -35.00
N TYR A 327 35.03 25.57 -36.33
CA TYR A 327 34.70 24.34 -37.05
C TYR A 327 35.75 24.06 -38.13
#